data_AF-A0A9P5YIG8-F1
#
_entry.id   AF-A0A9P5YIG8-F1
#
_cell.length_a   1.000
_cell.length_b   1.000
_cell.length_c   1.000
_cell.angle_alpha   90.00
_cell.angle_beta   90.00
_cell.angle_gamma   90.00
#
_symmetry.space_group_name_H-M   'P 1'
#
loop_
_entity.id
_entity.type
_entity.pdbx_description
1 polymer ?
#
loop_
_entity_poly.entity_id
_entity_poly.type
_entity_poly.pdbx_seq_one_letter_code
_entity_poly.pdbx_strand_id
1 'polypeptide(L)'
;MLTKSRNEHSTSMQTTMCMYLLACGTSRSLFDVLNHAGITLSYTQAILKLKQLGEERLAETRVIARFRHDSKDHFDNGTTATLVPIFKVDENTPLALKPPRTNHIPILNFTAADLLPNPEEAARVQNGQLRHIKDILFDAFPNLRKRFAHSILPPPVDQQAPVHKTGQYPVPAMHIDESCLEGTLHLLKTILCDSLQLTEDDIRRKGVVICTGDYLSLSLLDKISAIRRDDTNLIGDIQKPNSKSAWSLWRVNTLLGRKPISAGLKAKSLPPSRSIYELILNLTLPDNILDAFRIYCPLEDLDEWVTSVSDVTEIDVVARRILDELCSSHHVEQLRPATLRDVPFENICLFNRDGLHPRQFKHAVKRGDVGVVLDLIKHLMLAFCGTGQNPKYADALFQIVVNLRNMDPELR
;
A
#
# COMPACT_ATOMS: atom_id res chain seq x y z
N MET A 1 -30.01 -35.87 26.37
CA MET A 1 -31.33 -35.79 25.69
C MET A 1 -32.16 -34.58 26.16
N LEU A 2 -31.53 -33.46 26.54
CA LEU A 2 -32.19 -32.35 27.27
C LEU A 2 -32.61 -31.15 26.40
N THR A 3 -32.19 -31.11 25.14
CA THR A 3 -32.46 -30.02 24.17
C THR A 3 -33.76 -30.20 23.38
N LYS A 4 -34.61 -31.18 23.72
CA LYS A 4 -35.76 -31.59 22.90
C LYS A 4 -37.10 -30.95 23.28
N SER A 5 -37.11 -30.04 24.27
CA SER A 5 -38.27 -29.23 24.66
C SER A 5 -38.57 -28.17 23.59
N ARG A 6 -39.31 -28.55 22.54
CA ARG A 6 -39.63 -27.69 21.40
C ARG A 6 -40.78 -26.74 21.72
N ASN A 7 -40.54 -25.44 21.56
CA ASN A 7 -41.59 -24.45 21.25
C ASN A 7 -41.40 -24.02 19.80
N GLU A 8 -42.34 -24.34 18.93
CA GLU A 8 -42.22 -24.13 17.47
C GLU A 8 -42.16 -22.64 17.10
N HIS A 9 -42.64 -21.74 17.97
CA HIS A 9 -42.59 -20.29 17.78
C HIS A 9 -41.26 -19.66 18.24
N SER A 10 -40.35 -20.41 18.88
CA SER A 10 -39.13 -19.89 19.52
C SER A 10 -37.82 -20.42 18.90
N THR A 11 -37.76 -20.55 17.57
CA THR A 11 -36.58 -21.07 16.84
C THR A 11 -35.42 -20.08 16.69
N SER A 12 -35.45 -18.91 17.36
CA SER A 12 -34.49 -17.82 17.14
C SER A 12 -33.03 -18.23 17.33
N MET A 13 -32.66 -18.77 18.50
CA MET A 13 -31.29 -19.22 18.79
C MET A 13 -30.80 -20.29 17.81
N GLN A 14 -31.66 -21.27 17.48
CA GLN A 14 -31.37 -22.31 16.49
C GLN A 14 -31.16 -21.71 15.10
N THR A 15 -31.92 -20.68 14.73
CA THR A 15 -31.79 -19.97 13.44
C THR A 15 -30.50 -19.18 13.38
N THR A 16 -30.13 -18.44 14.44
CA THR A 16 -28.85 -17.69 14.50
C THR A 16 -27.64 -18.63 14.42
N MET A 17 -27.64 -19.72 15.19
CA MET A 17 -26.58 -20.74 15.16
C MET A 17 -26.49 -21.43 13.79
N CYS A 18 -27.64 -21.74 13.19
CA CYS A 18 -27.78 -22.31 11.85
C CYS A 18 -27.20 -21.39 10.76
N MET A 19 -27.47 -20.08 10.80
CA MET A 19 -26.88 -19.11 9.86
C MET A 19 -25.37 -18.94 10.06
N TYR A 20 -24.91 -18.88 11.31
CA TYR A 20 -23.48 -18.79 11.65
C TYR A 20 -22.70 -19.99 11.10
N LEU A 21 -23.16 -21.21 11.38
CA LEU A 21 -22.52 -22.44 10.90
C LEU A 21 -22.53 -22.55 9.37
N LEU A 22 -23.60 -22.10 8.71
CA LEU A 22 -23.66 -22.06 7.25
C LEU A 22 -22.63 -21.08 6.67
N ALA A 23 -22.50 -19.89 7.27
CA ALA A 23 -21.50 -18.88 6.88
C ALA A 23 -20.05 -19.35 7.14
N CYS A 24 -19.82 -20.18 8.17
CA CYS A 24 -18.54 -20.83 8.43
C CYS A 24 -18.22 -22.01 7.47
N GLY A 25 -19.11 -22.35 6.53
CA GLY A 25 -18.89 -23.43 5.57
C GLY A 25 -19.03 -24.84 6.17
N THR A 26 -19.83 -25.00 7.22
CA THR A 26 -20.08 -26.29 7.90
C THR A 26 -20.60 -27.34 6.92
N SER A 27 -20.00 -28.53 6.93
CA SER A 27 -20.42 -29.63 6.06
C SER A 27 -21.84 -30.09 6.39
N ARG A 28 -22.60 -30.52 5.36
CA ARG A 28 -23.99 -30.95 5.53
C ARG A 28 -24.15 -32.09 6.54
N SER A 29 -23.23 -33.05 6.58
CA SER A 29 -23.24 -34.14 7.56
C SER A 29 -23.08 -33.65 9.01
N LEU A 30 -22.20 -32.68 9.27
CA LEU A 30 -22.08 -32.05 10.58
C LEU A 30 -23.33 -31.21 10.92
N PHE A 31 -23.91 -30.55 9.93
CA PHE A 31 -25.18 -29.81 10.07
C PHE A 31 -26.34 -30.74 10.48
N ASP A 32 -26.45 -31.91 9.87
CA ASP A 32 -27.50 -32.89 10.19
C ASP A 32 -27.27 -33.52 11.59
N VAL A 33 -26.02 -33.74 12.01
CA VAL A 33 -25.70 -34.13 13.40
C VAL A 33 -26.11 -33.05 14.43
N LEU A 34 -25.82 -31.78 14.16
CA LEU A 34 -26.18 -30.66 15.05
C LEU A 34 -27.69 -30.38 15.09
N ASN A 35 -28.40 -30.63 13.99
CA ASN A 35 -29.86 -30.66 13.91
C ASN A 35 -30.44 -31.80 14.77
N HIS A 36 -29.89 -33.02 14.67
CA HIS A 36 -30.31 -34.14 15.53
C HIS A 36 -30.01 -33.90 17.03
N ALA A 37 -28.96 -33.13 17.36
CA ALA A 37 -28.68 -32.66 18.72
C ALA A 37 -29.61 -31.51 19.19
N GLY A 38 -30.42 -30.92 18.30
CA GLY A 38 -31.31 -29.80 18.59
C GLY A 38 -30.62 -28.43 18.68
N ILE A 39 -29.38 -28.32 18.20
CA ILE A 39 -28.55 -27.11 18.27
C ILE A 39 -28.85 -26.17 17.09
N THR A 40 -29.19 -26.73 15.93
CA THR A 40 -29.56 -26.00 14.70
C THR A 40 -30.91 -26.44 14.17
N LEU A 41 -31.44 -25.68 13.20
CA LEU A 41 -32.43 -26.20 12.25
C LEU A 41 -31.76 -27.19 11.26
N SER A 42 -32.55 -27.87 10.44
CA SER A 42 -32.02 -28.68 9.33
C SER A 42 -31.38 -27.83 8.25
N TYR A 43 -30.45 -28.41 7.47
CA TYR A 43 -29.78 -27.71 6.37
C TYR A 43 -30.77 -27.15 5.34
N THR A 44 -31.87 -27.86 5.05
CA THR A 44 -32.93 -27.38 4.15
C THR A 44 -33.64 -26.15 4.71
N GLN A 45 -33.96 -26.13 6.01
CA GLN A 45 -34.58 -24.97 6.67
C GLN A 45 -33.61 -23.78 6.77
N ALA A 46 -32.30 -24.03 6.90
CA ALA A 46 -31.26 -23.01 6.80
C ALA A 46 -31.33 -22.24 5.47
N ILE A 47 -31.31 -22.99 4.36
CA ILE A 47 -31.33 -22.43 3.01
C ILE A 47 -32.66 -21.73 2.72
N LEU A 48 -33.79 -22.26 3.18
CA LEU A 48 -35.10 -21.62 3.01
C LEU A 48 -35.16 -20.27 3.75
N LYS A 49 -34.75 -20.22 5.03
CA LYS A 49 -34.72 -18.94 5.77
C LYS A 49 -33.69 -17.95 5.21
N LEU A 50 -32.57 -18.42 4.65
CA LEU A 50 -31.59 -17.53 4.02
C LEU A 50 -32.12 -16.92 2.71
N LYS A 51 -32.90 -17.69 1.93
CA LYS A 51 -33.63 -17.15 0.77
C LYS A 51 -34.68 -16.12 1.20
N GLN A 52 -35.50 -16.45 2.19
CA GLN A 52 -36.52 -15.55 2.74
C GLN A 52 -35.90 -14.20 3.18
N LEU A 53 -34.81 -14.23 3.96
CA LEU A 53 -34.08 -13.02 4.38
C LEU A 53 -33.51 -12.24 3.19
N GLY A 54 -33.08 -12.92 2.12
CA GLY A 54 -32.64 -12.29 0.87
C GLY A 54 -33.80 -11.60 0.12
N GLU A 55 -34.96 -12.23 0.06
CA GLU A 55 -36.18 -11.72 -0.57
C GLU A 55 -36.76 -10.52 0.21
N GLU A 56 -36.78 -10.60 1.55
CA GLU A 56 -37.17 -9.49 2.44
C GLU A 56 -36.25 -8.27 2.27
N ARG A 57 -34.92 -8.48 2.27
CA ARG A 57 -33.95 -7.39 2.02
C ARG A 57 -34.02 -6.86 0.58
N LEU A 58 -34.35 -7.69 -0.41
CA LEU A 58 -34.62 -7.24 -1.77
C LEU A 58 -35.89 -6.37 -1.85
N ALA A 59 -36.93 -6.69 -1.09
CA ALA A 59 -38.14 -5.87 -1.01
C ALA A 59 -37.86 -4.50 -0.36
N GLU A 60 -37.16 -4.45 0.78
CA GLU A 60 -36.71 -3.18 1.40
C GLU A 60 -35.83 -2.37 0.45
N THR A 61 -34.84 -3.02 -0.19
CA THR A 61 -33.92 -2.36 -1.13
C THR A 61 -34.68 -1.79 -2.33
N ARG A 62 -35.72 -2.48 -2.83
CA ARG A 62 -36.61 -1.98 -3.90
C ARG A 62 -37.45 -0.77 -3.46
N VAL A 63 -37.83 -0.65 -2.19
CA VAL A 63 -38.49 0.56 -1.67
C VAL A 63 -37.51 1.73 -1.64
N ILE A 64 -36.27 1.51 -1.18
CA ILE A 64 -35.21 2.53 -1.13
C ILE A 64 -34.77 2.95 -2.56
N ALA A 65 -34.72 2.01 -3.50
CA ALA A 65 -34.25 2.24 -4.87
C ALA A 65 -35.18 3.13 -5.72
N ARG A 66 -36.45 3.36 -5.31
CA ARG A 66 -37.42 4.20 -6.04
C ARG A 66 -36.99 5.67 -6.24
N PHE A 67 -35.92 6.13 -5.59
CA PHE A 67 -35.35 7.47 -5.78
C PHE A 67 -34.21 7.55 -6.81
N ARG A 68 -33.90 6.49 -7.57
CA ARG A 68 -33.03 6.57 -8.75
C ARG A 68 -33.61 5.80 -9.93
N HIS A 69 -34.15 6.55 -10.88
CA HIS A 69 -34.56 6.02 -12.17
C HIS A 69 -33.33 5.60 -13.00
N ASP A 70 -33.37 4.34 -13.40
CA ASP A 70 -32.78 3.72 -14.60
C ASP A 70 -31.24 3.57 -14.74
N SER A 71 -30.88 2.45 -15.40
CA SER A 71 -29.53 2.07 -15.89
C SER A 71 -28.41 1.83 -14.85
N LYS A 72 -28.50 0.77 -14.03
CA LYS A 72 -27.36 0.23 -13.22
C LYS A 72 -27.27 -1.31 -13.06
N ASP A 73 -27.78 -2.10 -14.02
CA ASP A 73 -27.50 -3.55 -14.07
C ASP A 73 -26.16 -3.90 -14.77
N HIS A 74 -25.46 -2.90 -15.31
CA HIS A 74 -24.07 -3.02 -15.76
C HIS A 74 -23.17 -2.10 -14.91
N PHE A 75 -21.99 -2.60 -14.53
CA PHE A 75 -20.91 -1.82 -13.93
C PHE A 75 -19.74 -1.84 -14.90
N ASP A 76 -19.71 -0.85 -15.80
CA ASP A 76 -18.61 -0.69 -16.74
C ASP A 76 -17.35 -0.24 -16.02
N ASN A 77 -16.35 -1.11 -15.97
CA ASN A 77 -15.00 -0.78 -15.52
C ASN A 77 -14.20 -0.06 -16.62
N GLY A 78 -14.71 1.09 -17.06
CA GLY A 78 -14.07 1.92 -18.08
C GLY A 78 -12.66 2.37 -17.66
N THR A 79 -11.70 2.22 -18.55
CA THR A 79 -10.31 2.64 -18.38
C THR A 79 -10.19 4.15 -18.59
N THR A 80 -9.47 4.84 -17.71
CA THR A 80 -9.36 6.31 -17.70
C THR A 80 -7.91 6.76 -17.65
N ALA A 81 -7.47 7.54 -18.65
CA ALA A 81 -6.18 8.21 -18.62
C ALA A 81 -6.33 9.67 -18.13
N THR A 82 -5.24 10.27 -17.67
CA THR A 82 -5.17 11.71 -17.37
C THR A 82 -3.82 12.23 -17.84
N LEU A 83 -3.84 13.25 -18.68
CA LEU A 83 -2.63 13.89 -19.17
C LEU A 83 -2.17 14.91 -18.15
N VAL A 84 -0.87 14.89 -17.88
CA VAL A 84 -0.19 15.80 -16.96
C VAL A 84 0.97 16.42 -17.74
N PRO A 85 0.95 17.74 -18.02
CA PRO A 85 2.11 18.42 -18.59
C PRO A 85 3.28 18.33 -17.62
N ILE A 86 4.44 17.95 -18.11
CA ILE A 86 5.66 17.87 -17.31
C ILE A 86 6.10 19.31 -16.98
N PHE A 87 6.40 19.58 -15.71
CA PHE A 87 6.72 20.93 -15.26
C PHE A 87 8.12 21.34 -15.68
N LYS A 88 8.24 22.48 -16.39
CA LYS A 88 9.51 23.04 -16.91
C LYS A 88 10.30 22.15 -17.88
N VAL A 89 9.61 21.34 -18.68
CA VAL A 89 10.21 20.63 -19.82
C VAL A 89 9.70 21.24 -21.12
N ASP A 90 10.58 21.46 -22.09
CA ASP A 90 10.24 22.04 -23.39
C ASP A 90 9.42 21.07 -24.25
N GLU A 91 8.50 21.60 -25.05
CA GLU A 91 7.45 20.84 -25.77
C GLU A 91 7.97 19.84 -26.83
N ASN A 92 9.26 19.86 -27.15
CA ASN A 92 9.90 19.04 -28.19
C ASN A 92 11.07 18.23 -27.60
N THR A 93 10.80 17.38 -26.60
CA THR A 93 11.82 16.54 -25.94
C THR A 93 12.39 15.50 -26.92
N PRO A 94 13.66 15.59 -27.37
CA PRO A 94 14.15 14.80 -28.50
C PRO A 94 14.06 13.29 -28.28
N LEU A 95 13.56 12.55 -29.30
CA LEU A 95 13.46 11.09 -29.26
C LEU A 95 14.81 10.39 -28.99
N ALA A 96 15.93 11.04 -29.32
CA ALA A 96 17.29 10.55 -29.04
C ALA A 96 17.59 10.38 -27.53
N LEU A 97 16.91 11.12 -26.65
CA LEU A 97 17.03 10.97 -25.19
C LEU A 97 16.45 9.65 -24.67
N LYS A 98 15.66 8.93 -25.50
CA LYS A 98 15.26 7.55 -25.24
C LYS A 98 16.21 6.60 -25.99
N PRO A 99 17.20 5.98 -25.33
CA PRO A 99 18.16 5.12 -26.01
C PRO A 99 17.47 3.91 -26.68
N PRO A 100 17.93 3.49 -27.88
CA PRO A 100 17.33 2.39 -28.61
C PRO A 100 17.48 1.07 -27.84
N ARG A 101 16.42 0.26 -27.81
CA ARG A 101 16.37 -0.97 -27.00
C ARG A 101 17.13 -2.11 -27.68
N THR A 102 18.45 -2.17 -27.48
CA THR A 102 19.34 -3.17 -28.09
C THR A 102 19.16 -4.61 -27.59
N ASN A 103 18.26 -4.88 -26.63
CA ASN A 103 18.08 -6.19 -26.00
C ASN A 103 16.62 -6.46 -25.58
N HIS A 104 16.17 -7.71 -25.65
CA HIS A 104 14.82 -8.10 -25.22
C HIS A 104 14.62 -7.87 -23.71
N ILE A 105 15.59 -8.29 -22.90
CA ILE A 105 15.66 -7.98 -21.47
C ILE A 105 16.50 -6.70 -21.29
N PRO A 106 16.09 -5.72 -20.46
CA PRO A 106 16.93 -4.55 -20.19
C PRO A 106 18.23 -4.96 -19.50
N ILE A 107 19.38 -4.69 -20.12
CA ILE A 107 20.68 -4.85 -19.49
C ILE A 107 20.93 -3.59 -18.64
N LEU A 108 20.82 -3.76 -17.32
CA LEU A 108 21.10 -2.69 -16.36
C LEU A 108 22.61 -2.58 -16.12
N ASN A 109 23.17 -1.39 -16.36
CA ASN A 109 24.56 -1.09 -16.00
C ASN A 109 24.61 -0.62 -14.54
N PHE A 110 24.88 -1.55 -13.62
CA PHE A 110 24.89 -1.32 -12.17
C PHE A 110 26.17 -1.81 -11.49
N THR A 111 26.29 -1.46 -10.21
CA THR A 111 27.42 -1.72 -9.31
C THR A 111 26.89 -2.20 -7.94
N ALA A 112 27.79 -2.61 -7.05
CA ALA A 112 27.40 -2.96 -5.68
C ALA A 112 26.75 -1.78 -4.90
N ALA A 113 27.08 -0.53 -5.24
CA ALA A 113 26.55 0.67 -4.59
C ALA A 113 25.07 0.97 -4.95
N ASP A 114 24.53 0.30 -5.98
CA ASP A 114 23.12 0.43 -6.38
C ASP A 114 22.23 -0.59 -5.65
N LEU A 115 22.81 -1.67 -5.13
CA LEU A 115 22.11 -2.76 -4.44
C LEU A 115 21.85 -2.49 -2.95
N LEU A 116 22.72 -1.71 -2.32
CA LEU A 116 22.67 -1.41 -0.88
C LEU A 116 22.69 0.10 -0.63
N PRO A 117 22.04 0.58 0.45
CA PRO A 117 22.29 1.92 0.97
C PRO A 117 23.77 2.10 1.31
N ASN A 118 24.38 3.21 0.90
CA ASN A 118 25.69 3.63 1.38
C ASN A 118 25.58 4.21 2.81
N PRO A 119 26.69 4.41 3.56
CA PRO A 119 26.64 4.88 4.94
C PRO A 119 25.94 6.24 5.14
N GLU A 120 26.04 7.16 4.17
CA GLU A 120 25.39 8.46 4.22
C GLU A 120 23.89 8.37 3.93
N GLU A 121 23.49 7.57 2.93
CA GLU A 121 22.09 7.24 2.63
C GLU A 121 21.40 6.59 3.85
N ALA A 122 22.08 5.62 4.49
CA ALA A 122 21.61 4.98 5.72
C ALA A 122 21.50 5.97 6.88
N ALA A 123 22.49 6.84 7.07
CA ALA A 123 22.44 7.88 8.10
C ALA A 123 21.33 8.92 7.84
N ARG A 124 21.06 9.30 6.59
CA ARG A 124 19.92 10.17 6.24
C ARG A 124 18.58 9.51 6.56
N VAL A 125 18.44 8.20 6.28
CA VAL A 125 17.25 7.44 6.69
C VAL A 125 17.11 7.38 8.21
N GLN A 126 18.16 7.00 8.95
CA GLN A 126 18.11 6.93 10.41
C GLN A 126 17.79 8.29 11.07
N ASN A 127 18.36 9.39 10.57
CA ASN A 127 18.03 10.75 11.01
C ASN A 127 16.56 11.13 10.69
N GLY A 128 16.04 10.68 9.53
CA GLY A 128 14.63 10.82 9.18
C GLY A 128 13.70 10.01 10.10
N GLN A 129 14.09 8.80 10.49
CA GLN A 129 13.38 7.97 11.46
C GLN A 129 13.34 8.62 12.85
N LEU A 130 14.50 9.09 13.36
CA LEU A 130 14.60 9.85 14.61
C LEU A 130 13.69 11.09 14.60
N ARG A 131 13.66 11.81 13.47
CA ARG A 131 12.74 12.94 13.28
C ARG A 131 11.29 12.47 13.35
N HIS A 132 10.92 11.39 12.68
CA HIS A 132 9.53 10.91 12.66
C HIS A 132 9.04 10.37 14.00
N ILE A 133 9.94 9.87 14.86
CA ILE A 133 9.66 9.57 16.27
C ILE A 133 9.29 10.86 17.02
N LYS A 134 10.13 11.90 16.95
CA LYS A 134 9.85 13.21 17.59
C LYS A 134 8.59 13.89 17.04
N ASP A 135 8.37 13.84 15.73
CA ASP A 135 7.16 14.41 15.11
C ASP A 135 5.88 13.67 15.59
N ILE A 136 5.92 12.39 16.00
CA ILE A 136 4.76 11.72 16.64
C ILE A 136 4.44 12.36 18.00
N LEU A 137 5.44 12.59 18.86
CA LEU A 137 5.23 13.27 20.15
C LEU A 137 4.69 14.69 19.95
N PHE A 138 5.26 15.45 19.01
CA PHE A 138 4.81 16.80 18.69
C PHE A 138 3.44 16.83 17.97
N ASP A 139 3.01 15.75 17.30
CA ASP A 139 1.65 15.61 16.75
C ASP A 139 0.63 15.36 17.88
N ALA A 140 0.97 14.52 18.86
CA ALA A 140 0.13 14.19 20.02
C ALA A 140 0.02 15.35 21.02
N PHE A 141 1.08 16.15 21.18
CA PHE A 141 1.14 17.27 22.13
C PHE A 141 1.31 18.63 21.41
N PRO A 142 0.25 19.21 20.83
CA PRO A 142 0.31 20.49 20.10
C PRO A 142 0.90 21.66 20.91
N ASN A 143 0.74 21.67 22.23
CA ASN A 143 1.29 22.72 23.08
C ASN A 143 2.81 22.58 23.27
N LEU A 144 3.35 21.36 23.26
CA LEU A 144 4.79 21.09 23.21
C LEU A 144 5.37 21.52 21.86
N ARG A 145 4.68 21.20 20.74
CA ARG A 145 5.07 21.63 19.39
C ARG A 145 5.10 23.17 19.26
N LYS A 146 4.18 23.89 19.91
CA LYS A 146 4.20 25.36 19.99
C LYS A 146 5.38 25.87 20.83
N ARG A 147 5.62 25.29 22.01
CA ARG A 147 6.71 25.67 22.93
C ARG A 147 8.08 25.63 22.24
N PHE A 148 8.33 24.59 21.46
CA PHE A 148 9.60 24.37 20.75
C PHE A 148 9.54 24.70 19.24
N ALA A 149 8.58 25.51 18.79
CA ALA A 149 8.40 25.82 17.37
C ALA A 149 9.64 26.41 16.67
N HIS A 150 10.49 27.13 17.41
CA HIS A 150 11.76 27.67 16.91
C HIS A 150 12.90 26.63 16.88
N SER A 151 12.85 25.61 17.73
CA SER A 151 13.87 24.55 17.84
C SER A 151 13.58 23.35 16.94
N ILE A 152 12.33 23.17 16.52
CA ILE A 152 11.93 22.15 15.54
C ILE A 152 12.36 22.61 14.14
N LEU A 153 13.63 22.38 13.81
CA LEU A 153 14.18 22.60 12.48
C LEU A 153 13.29 21.95 11.40
N PRO A 154 13.20 22.52 10.18
CA PRO A 154 12.59 21.82 9.05
C PRO A 154 13.31 20.50 8.77
N PRO A 155 12.69 19.52 8.08
CA PRO A 155 13.42 18.34 7.65
C PRO A 155 14.57 18.77 6.71
N PRO A 156 15.74 18.11 6.75
CA PRO A 156 16.70 18.26 5.66
C PRO A 156 16.00 17.84 4.36
N VAL A 157 16.26 18.60 3.31
CA VAL A 157 15.69 18.41 1.97
C VAL A 157 16.86 18.17 1.04
N ASP A 158 16.85 17.03 0.34
CA ASP A 158 17.92 16.68 -0.58
C ASP A 158 17.61 17.17 -2.00
N GLN A 159 16.45 16.77 -2.54
CA GLN A 159 16.02 17.11 -3.90
C GLN A 159 14.52 17.44 -3.91
N GLN A 160 14.15 18.68 -3.57
CA GLN A 160 12.75 19.11 -3.64
C GLN A 160 12.33 19.49 -5.07
N ALA A 161 11.28 18.84 -5.56
CA ALA A 161 10.52 19.31 -6.70
C ALA A 161 9.92 20.70 -6.38
N PRO A 162 10.06 21.71 -7.26
CA PRO A 162 9.49 23.04 -7.02
C PRO A 162 7.97 22.99 -6.91
N VAL A 163 7.42 23.68 -5.90
CA VAL A 163 5.97 23.76 -5.65
C VAL A 163 5.29 24.48 -6.81
N HIS A 164 4.45 23.74 -7.54
CA HIS A 164 3.65 24.25 -8.64
C HIS A 164 2.26 23.61 -8.61
N LYS A 165 1.28 24.22 -9.28
CA LYS A 165 -0.04 23.60 -9.47
C LYS A 165 -0.01 22.73 -10.72
N THR A 166 0.07 21.42 -10.53
CA THR A 166 0.02 20.43 -11.62
C THR A 166 -1.30 20.56 -12.40
N GLY A 167 -1.22 20.75 -13.71
CA GLY A 167 -2.36 20.66 -14.61
C GLY A 167 -2.77 19.21 -14.82
N GLN A 168 -4.06 18.93 -14.81
CA GLN A 168 -4.61 17.58 -15.04
C GLN A 168 -5.71 17.69 -16.09
N TYR A 169 -5.59 16.92 -17.17
CA TYR A 169 -6.54 16.89 -18.28
C TYR A 169 -7.03 15.45 -18.44
N PRO A 170 -8.16 15.08 -17.79
CA PRO A 170 -8.74 13.74 -17.92
C PRO A 170 -9.13 13.45 -19.36
N VAL A 171 -8.72 12.28 -19.86
CA VAL A 171 -9.16 11.73 -21.14
C VAL A 171 -10.54 11.06 -20.93
N PRO A 172 -11.46 11.06 -21.91
CA PRO A 172 -12.72 10.32 -21.80
C PRO A 172 -12.53 8.87 -21.37
N ALA A 173 -13.48 8.32 -20.61
CA ALA A 173 -13.45 6.92 -20.20
C ALA A 173 -13.64 6.00 -21.42
N MET A 174 -12.79 4.98 -21.54
CA MET A 174 -12.72 4.07 -22.67
C MET A 174 -13.10 2.66 -22.26
N HIS A 175 -13.92 1.97 -23.07
CA HIS A 175 -14.29 0.56 -22.85
C HIS A 175 -13.21 -0.37 -23.44
N ILE A 176 -12.02 -0.33 -22.83
CA ILE A 176 -10.83 -1.04 -23.30
C ILE A 176 -10.17 -1.75 -22.11
N ASP A 177 -9.96 -3.06 -22.22
CA ASP A 177 -9.31 -3.89 -21.19
C ASP A 177 -7.78 -3.72 -21.24
N GLU A 178 -7.22 -2.91 -20.34
CA GLU A 178 -5.77 -2.69 -20.24
C GLU A 178 -5.00 -3.94 -19.72
N SER A 179 -5.67 -5.03 -19.33
CA SER A 179 -4.99 -6.19 -18.72
C SER A 179 -4.23 -7.09 -19.72
N CYS A 180 -4.44 -6.91 -21.02
CA CYS A 180 -3.69 -7.52 -22.12
C CYS A 180 -2.89 -6.46 -22.90
N LEU A 181 -1.89 -6.87 -23.68
CA LEU A 181 -1.07 -5.88 -24.38
C LEU A 181 -1.80 -5.32 -25.58
N GLU A 182 -2.57 -6.14 -26.32
CA GLU A 182 -3.44 -5.61 -27.39
C GLU A 182 -4.37 -4.50 -26.87
N GLY A 183 -4.99 -4.68 -25.69
CA GLY A 183 -5.81 -3.67 -25.05
C GLY A 183 -5.03 -2.46 -24.55
N THR A 184 -3.83 -2.63 -23.98
CA THR A 184 -2.89 -1.53 -23.67
C THR A 184 -2.57 -0.69 -24.92
N LEU A 185 -2.58 -1.30 -26.10
CA LEU A 185 -2.14 -0.70 -27.36
C LEU A 185 -3.28 -0.05 -28.12
N HIS A 186 -4.46 -0.68 -28.12
CA HIS A 186 -5.70 -0.03 -28.47
C HIS A 186 -5.94 1.19 -27.58
N LEU A 187 -5.67 1.12 -26.27
CA LEU A 187 -5.73 2.25 -25.34
C LEU A 187 -4.78 3.38 -25.74
N LEU A 188 -3.48 3.10 -25.95
CA LEU A 188 -2.52 4.12 -26.39
C LEU A 188 -2.92 4.78 -27.72
N LYS A 189 -3.40 4.00 -28.69
CA LYS A 189 -3.91 4.53 -29.96
C LYS A 189 -5.16 5.40 -29.75
N THR A 190 -6.10 4.96 -28.93
CA THR A 190 -7.34 5.69 -28.63
C THR A 190 -7.05 7.01 -27.92
N ILE A 191 -6.03 7.07 -27.06
CA ILE A 191 -5.58 8.30 -26.43
C ILE A 191 -4.90 9.23 -27.45
N LEU A 192 -3.87 8.75 -28.16
CA LEU A 192 -3.02 9.61 -29.00
C LEU A 192 -3.68 10.02 -30.31
N CYS A 193 -4.26 9.07 -31.05
CA CYS A 193 -4.83 9.30 -32.37
C CYS A 193 -6.30 9.70 -32.29
N ASP A 194 -7.12 8.97 -31.52
CA ASP A 194 -8.57 9.15 -31.61
C ASP A 194 -9.09 10.28 -30.68
N SER A 195 -8.52 10.38 -29.46
CA SER A 195 -8.90 11.41 -28.47
C SER A 195 -8.13 12.72 -28.60
N LEU A 196 -6.82 12.65 -28.90
CA LEU A 196 -5.94 13.82 -29.01
C LEU A 196 -5.65 14.25 -30.45
N GLN A 197 -6.09 13.47 -31.44
CA GLN A 197 -5.98 13.80 -32.87
C GLN A 197 -4.54 14.07 -33.33
N LEU A 198 -3.55 13.46 -32.67
CA LEU A 198 -2.14 13.59 -33.00
C LEU A 198 -1.81 12.71 -34.21
N THR A 199 -1.26 13.33 -35.25
CA THR A 199 -0.65 12.59 -36.36
C THR A 199 0.67 11.95 -35.94
N GLU A 200 1.19 11.01 -36.74
CA GLU A 200 2.51 10.43 -36.48
C GLU A 200 3.60 11.52 -36.48
N ASP A 201 3.49 12.54 -37.32
CA ASP A 201 4.42 13.68 -37.36
C ASP A 201 4.32 14.57 -36.10
N ASP A 202 3.13 14.72 -35.50
CA ASP A 202 2.98 15.44 -34.24
C ASP A 202 3.56 14.66 -33.05
N ILE A 203 3.44 13.33 -33.07
CA ILE A 203 4.09 12.44 -32.08
C ILE A 203 5.61 12.50 -32.25
N ARG A 204 6.12 12.41 -33.49
CA ARG A 204 7.55 12.55 -33.82
C ARG A 204 8.12 13.90 -33.40
N ARG A 205 7.34 15.00 -33.54
CA ARG A 205 7.75 16.37 -33.17
C ARG A 205 7.80 16.58 -31.65
N LYS A 206 6.76 16.15 -30.92
CA LYS A 206 6.71 16.20 -29.44
C LYS A 206 7.74 15.28 -28.79
N GLY A 207 8.01 14.14 -29.42
CA GLY A 207 9.07 13.21 -29.04
C GLY A 207 8.71 12.30 -27.86
N VAL A 208 9.43 12.42 -26.74
CA VAL A 208 9.36 11.41 -25.65
C VAL A 208 8.08 11.54 -24.82
N VAL A 209 7.12 10.63 -25.05
CA VAL A 209 5.92 10.50 -24.22
C VAL A 209 6.21 9.60 -23.00
N ILE A 210 6.25 10.19 -21.80
CA ILE A 210 6.39 9.45 -20.54
C ILE A 210 5.03 8.84 -20.15
N CYS A 211 4.95 7.51 -20.17
CA CYS A 211 3.79 6.76 -19.69
C CYS A 211 4.00 6.35 -18.22
N THR A 212 3.00 6.57 -17.37
CA THR A 212 2.99 6.14 -15.97
C THR A 212 1.67 5.43 -15.65
N GLY A 213 1.70 4.44 -14.77
CA GLY A 213 0.59 3.52 -14.51
C GLY A 213 0.95 2.51 -13.43
N ASP A 214 0.21 1.41 -13.32
CA ASP A 214 0.52 0.36 -12.36
C ASP A 214 1.58 -0.64 -12.89
N TYR A 215 1.98 -1.60 -12.06
CA TYR A 215 3.00 -2.59 -12.44
C TYR A 215 2.50 -3.62 -13.49
N LEU A 216 1.20 -3.72 -13.75
CA LEU A 216 0.72 -4.38 -14.96
C LEU A 216 0.97 -3.47 -16.16
N SER A 217 0.36 -2.28 -16.23
CA SER A 217 0.50 -1.31 -17.33
C SER A 217 1.96 -1.15 -17.78
N LEU A 218 2.87 -0.81 -16.85
CA LEU A 218 4.28 -0.59 -17.15
C LEU A 218 5.00 -1.87 -17.62
N SER A 219 4.66 -3.03 -17.06
CA SER A 219 5.21 -4.32 -17.49
C SER A 219 4.67 -4.77 -18.84
N LEU A 220 3.50 -4.31 -19.26
CA LEU A 220 2.97 -4.54 -20.60
C LEU A 220 3.72 -3.61 -21.57
N LEU A 221 3.83 -2.31 -21.27
CA LEU A 221 4.58 -1.33 -22.07
C LEU A 221 6.07 -1.67 -22.28
N ASP A 222 6.72 -2.32 -21.30
CA ASP A 222 8.09 -2.82 -21.46
C ASP A 222 8.18 -3.99 -22.44
N LYS A 223 7.31 -5.01 -22.32
CA LYS A 223 7.23 -6.15 -23.26
C LYS A 223 6.90 -5.70 -24.67
N ILE A 224 5.96 -4.78 -24.79
CA ILE A 224 5.66 -4.01 -26.01
C ILE A 224 6.93 -3.43 -26.63
N SER A 225 7.75 -2.75 -25.82
CA SER A 225 9.01 -2.15 -26.27
C SER A 225 10.10 -3.18 -26.58
N ALA A 226 10.04 -4.37 -25.97
CA ALA A 226 10.96 -5.49 -26.20
C ALA A 226 10.71 -6.23 -27.53
N ILE A 227 9.45 -6.37 -27.91
CA ILE A 227 9.05 -7.12 -29.12
C ILE A 227 9.26 -6.26 -30.38
N ARG A 228 9.14 -4.94 -30.27
CA ARG A 228 9.29 -3.96 -31.36
C ARG A 228 10.74 -3.48 -31.57
N ARG A 229 11.74 -4.16 -31.01
CA ARG A 229 13.12 -3.61 -30.94
C ARG A 229 13.78 -3.40 -32.31
N ASP A 230 13.49 -4.30 -33.26
CA ASP A 230 14.07 -4.33 -34.61
C ASP A 230 13.03 -3.92 -35.68
N ASP A 231 11.90 -3.31 -35.27
CA ASP A 231 10.76 -2.91 -36.13
C ASP A 231 10.52 -1.40 -36.04
N THR A 232 10.06 -0.78 -37.14
CA THR A 232 9.54 0.59 -37.15
C THR A 232 8.05 0.66 -36.79
N ASN A 233 7.35 -0.47 -36.79
CA ASN A 233 5.96 -0.63 -36.37
C ASN A 233 5.81 -1.39 -35.04
N LEU A 234 4.56 -1.47 -34.57
CA LEU A 234 4.28 -1.42 -33.14
C LEU A 234 3.06 -2.28 -32.66
N ILE A 235 3.18 -3.58 -32.22
CA ILE A 235 2.26 -4.32 -31.26
C ILE A 235 2.82 -5.72 -30.79
N GLY A 236 2.86 -6.11 -29.49
CA GLY A 236 2.00 -7.10 -28.72
C GLY A 236 2.74 -8.47 -28.44
N ASP A 237 2.58 -9.38 -27.43
CA ASP A 237 1.80 -9.61 -26.18
C ASP A 237 2.75 -10.23 -25.04
N ILE A 238 2.57 -11.00 -23.92
CA ILE A 238 1.55 -11.83 -23.16
C ILE A 238 1.81 -11.76 -21.58
N GLN A 239 1.49 -12.78 -20.74
CA GLN A 239 1.13 -12.71 -19.27
C GLN A 239 2.18 -13.11 -18.15
N LYS A 240 1.73 -13.51 -16.92
CA LYS A 240 2.46 -13.66 -15.60
C LYS A 240 1.81 -14.74 -14.64
N PRO A 241 2.55 -15.37 -13.69
CA PRO A 241 2.01 -16.16 -12.54
C PRO A 241 2.39 -15.60 -11.12
N ASN A 242 1.87 -16.13 -9.99
CA ASN A 242 2.49 -16.07 -8.62
C ASN A 242 1.77 -16.91 -7.52
N SER A 243 2.41 -17.14 -6.35
CA SER A 243 1.89 -17.85 -5.15
C SER A 243 1.90 -16.99 -3.86
N LYS A 244 1.75 -17.57 -2.65
CA LYS A 244 1.34 -16.89 -1.39
C LYS A 244 1.83 -17.57 -0.08
N SER A 245 2.07 -16.81 1.00
CA SER A 245 2.27 -17.26 2.41
C SER A 245 1.50 -16.35 3.42
N ALA A 246 1.50 -16.62 4.74
CA ALA A 246 0.59 -15.94 5.69
C ALA A 246 1.11 -15.71 7.13
N TRP A 247 1.18 -14.43 7.53
CA TRP A 247 1.21 -13.90 8.90
C TRP A 247 0.54 -12.51 8.91
N SER A 248 -0.80 -12.43 8.92
CA SER A 248 -1.52 -11.20 8.50
C SER A 248 -2.15 -10.35 9.61
N LEU A 249 -2.28 -9.06 9.32
CA LEU A 249 -2.92 -7.98 10.11
C LEU A 249 -4.40 -8.24 10.49
N TRP A 250 -4.98 -9.33 9.98
CA TRP A 250 -6.33 -9.82 10.29
C TRP A 250 -6.60 -9.93 11.80
N ARG A 251 -5.61 -10.39 12.59
CA ARG A 251 -5.77 -10.57 14.05
C ARG A 251 -5.90 -9.23 14.80
N VAL A 252 -5.18 -8.19 14.36
CA VAL A 252 -5.22 -6.84 14.97
C VAL A 252 -6.57 -6.16 14.67
N ASN A 253 -7.01 -6.17 13.41
CA ASN A 253 -8.29 -5.58 13.01
C ASN A 253 -9.50 -6.20 13.74
N THR A 254 -9.40 -7.47 14.15
CA THR A 254 -10.45 -8.18 14.87
C THR A 254 -10.61 -7.69 16.33
N LEU A 255 -9.51 -7.29 16.99
CA LEU A 255 -9.55 -6.74 18.36
C LEU A 255 -10.21 -5.35 18.42
N LEU A 256 -10.17 -4.59 17.32
CA LEU A 256 -10.76 -3.25 17.21
C LEU A 256 -12.27 -3.27 16.90
N GLY A 257 -12.94 -4.44 16.90
CA GLY A 257 -14.37 -4.57 16.61
C GLY A 257 -14.78 -4.21 15.16
N ARG A 258 -13.81 -3.98 14.26
CA ARG A 258 -14.04 -3.58 12.87
C ARG A 258 -14.41 -4.80 12.01
N LYS A 259 -15.15 -4.58 10.91
CA LYS A 259 -15.48 -5.65 9.95
C LYS A 259 -14.19 -6.39 9.52
N PRO A 260 -14.16 -7.74 9.44
CA PRO A 260 -12.93 -8.48 9.15
C PRO A 260 -12.32 -8.13 7.78
N ILE A 261 -11.11 -7.56 7.79
CA ILE A 261 -10.32 -7.36 6.56
C ILE A 261 -9.95 -8.73 5.99
N SER A 262 -10.56 -9.09 4.87
CA SER A 262 -10.31 -10.37 4.19
C SER A 262 -8.99 -10.35 3.44
N ALA A 263 -7.98 -11.04 3.99
CA ALA A 263 -6.60 -11.02 3.51
C ALA A 263 -5.86 -12.32 3.86
N GLY A 264 -5.48 -13.11 2.86
CA GLY A 264 -4.74 -14.36 3.04
C GLY A 264 -4.85 -15.31 1.85
N LEU A 265 -4.30 -16.53 1.97
CA LEU A 265 -4.16 -17.48 0.86
C LEU A 265 -5.46 -17.77 0.09
N LYS A 266 -6.60 -17.83 0.78
CA LYS A 266 -7.91 -18.17 0.20
C LYS A 266 -8.76 -16.95 -0.17
N ALA A 267 -8.34 -15.73 0.18
CA ALA A 267 -8.91 -14.51 -0.40
C ALA A 267 -8.32 -14.31 -1.81
N LYS A 268 -9.15 -13.90 -2.79
CA LYS A 268 -8.65 -13.54 -4.13
C LYS A 268 -7.93 -12.19 -4.17
N SER A 269 -8.15 -11.34 -3.17
CA SER A 269 -7.55 -10.01 -3.05
C SER A 269 -6.42 -9.96 -2.01
N LEU A 270 -5.48 -9.04 -2.23
CA LEU A 270 -4.70 -8.46 -1.14
C LEU A 270 -5.62 -7.69 -0.17
N PRO A 271 -5.21 -7.47 1.09
CA PRO A 271 -5.89 -6.51 1.97
C PRO A 271 -5.97 -5.12 1.32
N PRO A 272 -7.03 -4.33 1.54
CA PRO A 272 -7.13 -2.97 1.01
C PRO A 272 -5.96 -2.11 1.50
N SER A 273 -5.13 -1.65 0.57
CA SER A 273 -3.89 -0.92 0.84
C SER A 273 -4.12 0.28 1.75
N ARG A 274 -5.16 1.09 1.45
CA ARG A 274 -5.57 2.25 2.25
C ARG A 274 -5.89 1.89 3.71
N SER A 275 -6.58 0.79 3.97
CA SER A 275 -6.95 0.37 5.33
C SER A 275 -5.75 -0.12 6.14
N ILE A 276 -4.79 -0.81 5.50
CA ILE A 276 -3.50 -1.14 6.15
C ILE A 276 -2.69 0.12 6.43
N TYR A 277 -2.57 0.99 5.43
CA TYR A 277 -1.80 2.22 5.51
C TYR A 277 -2.31 3.14 6.63
N GLU A 278 -3.62 3.22 6.81
CA GLU A 278 -4.27 3.89 7.93
C GLU A 278 -3.98 3.21 9.27
N LEU A 279 -4.18 1.89 9.38
CA LEU A 279 -3.88 1.12 10.61
C LEU A 279 -2.43 1.27 11.06
N ILE A 280 -1.46 1.13 10.16
CA ILE A 280 -0.04 1.25 10.48
C ILE A 280 0.33 2.71 10.79
N LEU A 281 0.06 3.65 9.88
CA LEU A 281 0.69 4.99 9.92
C LEU A 281 -0.10 6.06 10.70
N ASN A 282 -1.38 5.81 10.98
CA ASN A 282 -2.25 6.75 11.69
C ASN A 282 -2.73 6.23 13.05
N LEU A 283 -2.47 4.96 13.39
CA LEU A 283 -2.85 4.33 14.67
C LEU A 283 -1.64 3.61 15.27
N THR A 284 -1.37 2.36 14.89
CA THR A 284 -0.45 1.48 15.64
C THR A 284 0.99 1.99 15.74
N LEU A 285 1.57 2.62 14.70
CA LEU A 285 2.91 3.21 14.83
C LEU A 285 2.91 4.45 15.73
N PRO A 286 2.03 5.46 15.55
CA PRO A 286 1.86 6.52 16.54
C PRO A 286 1.69 6.01 17.98
N ASP A 287 0.75 5.08 18.21
CA ASP A 287 0.43 4.56 19.55
C ASP A 287 1.64 3.86 20.19
N ASN A 288 2.32 2.97 19.45
CA ASN A 288 3.52 2.29 19.93
C ASN A 288 4.67 3.26 20.27
N ILE A 289 4.83 4.34 19.49
CA ILE A 289 5.89 5.34 19.73
C ILE A 289 5.56 6.23 20.92
N LEU A 290 4.27 6.54 21.17
CA LEU A 290 3.86 7.26 22.38
C LEU A 290 4.05 6.39 23.63
N ASP A 291 3.74 5.09 23.56
CA ASP A 291 4.05 4.15 24.66
C ASP A 291 5.58 4.02 24.87
N ALA A 292 6.37 4.03 23.80
CA ALA A 292 7.84 4.09 23.88
C ALA A 292 8.36 5.37 24.56
N PHE A 293 7.70 6.52 24.37
CA PHE A 293 7.99 7.74 25.16
C PHE A 293 7.59 7.57 26.62
N ARG A 294 6.45 6.94 26.94
CA ARG A 294 6.01 6.62 28.31
C ARG A 294 6.95 5.63 29.03
N ILE A 295 7.63 4.76 28.30
CA ILE A 295 8.60 3.78 28.86
C ILE A 295 9.95 4.43 29.22
N TYR A 296 10.33 5.53 28.55
CA TYR A 296 11.65 6.16 28.71
C TYR A 296 11.61 7.61 29.21
N CYS A 297 10.45 8.19 29.48
CA CYS A 297 10.36 9.47 30.17
C CYS A 297 10.89 9.36 31.61
N PRO A 298 11.50 10.43 32.17
CA PRO A 298 12.07 10.42 33.52
C PRO A 298 11.03 10.52 34.65
N LEU A 299 9.75 10.73 34.33
CA LEU A 299 8.62 10.72 35.28
C LEU A 299 7.71 9.51 34.99
N GLU A 300 6.86 9.15 35.96
CA GLU A 300 5.92 8.03 35.81
C GLU A 300 4.81 8.27 34.79
N ASP A 301 4.49 9.53 34.50
CA ASP A 301 3.48 9.96 33.53
C ASP A 301 4.04 10.80 32.38
N LEU A 302 3.49 10.60 31.19
CA LEU A 302 3.94 11.22 29.94
C LEU A 302 3.45 12.67 29.79
N ASP A 303 2.21 12.98 30.21
CA ASP A 303 1.65 14.32 30.16
C ASP A 303 2.32 15.24 31.21
N GLU A 304 2.65 14.71 32.39
CA GLU A 304 3.47 15.40 33.39
C GLU A 304 4.88 15.71 32.85
N TRP A 305 5.59 14.73 32.28
CA TRP A 305 6.92 14.98 31.72
C TRP A 305 6.88 16.00 30.58
N VAL A 306 5.98 15.81 29.61
CA VAL A 306 5.75 16.76 28.50
C VAL A 306 5.42 18.17 29.01
N THR A 307 4.74 18.28 30.15
CA THR A 307 4.51 19.57 30.80
C THR A 307 5.82 20.15 31.35
N SER A 308 6.66 19.35 32.01
CA SER A 308 7.93 19.79 32.62
C SER A 308 9.07 20.09 31.63
N VAL A 309 9.13 19.46 30.43
CA VAL A 309 10.27 19.59 29.50
C VAL A 309 10.62 21.05 29.24
N SER A 310 11.86 21.40 29.56
CA SER A 310 12.40 22.76 29.45
C SER A 310 13.28 22.93 28.21
N ASP A 311 14.00 21.88 27.81
CA ASP A 311 14.86 21.84 26.63
C ASP A 311 14.44 20.72 25.68
N VAL A 312 14.49 21.01 24.37
CA VAL A 312 14.25 20.03 23.32
C VAL A 312 15.30 18.91 23.32
N THR A 313 16.49 19.14 23.90
CA THR A 313 17.51 18.08 24.00
C THR A 313 17.08 16.91 24.90
N GLU A 314 16.19 17.15 25.87
CA GLU A 314 15.56 16.09 26.68
C GLU A 314 14.78 15.11 25.78
N ILE A 315 13.97 15.65 24.86
CA ILE A 315 13.18 14.90 23.88
C ILE A 315 14.11 14.16 22.90
N ASP A 316 15.20 14.80 22.48
CA ASP A 316 16.19 14.18 21.59
C ASP A 316 16.89 12.97 22.23
N VAL A 317 17.23 13.03 23.52
CA VAL A 317 17.84 11.90 24.25
C VAL A 317 16.86 10.73 24.30
N VAL A 318 15.61 10.98 24.71
CA VAL A 318 14.57 9.93 24.77
C VAL A 318 14.27 9.36 23.38
N ALA A 319 14.15 10.21 22.35
CA ALA A 319 13.84 9.77 20.99
C ALA A 319 14.96 8.94 20.34
N ARG A 320 16.24 9.22 20.64
CA ARG A 320 17.36 8.34 20.23
C ARG A 320 17.25 6.97 20.90
N ARG A 321 16.96 6.94 22.21
CA ARG A 321 16.76 5.69 22.95
C ARG A 321 15.61 4.84 22.39
N ILE A 322 14.49 5.46 22.02
CA ILE A 322 13.37 4.80 21.33
C ILE A 322 13.81 4.21 19.98
N LEU A 323 14.65 4.91 19.22
CA LEU A 323 15.16 4.41 17.94
C LEU A 323 16.09 3.20 18.13
N ASP A 324 17.05 3.31 19.05
CA ASP A 324 18.14 2.36 19.21
C ASP A 324 17.73 1.08 19.97
N GLU A 325 16.80 1.16 20.93
CA GLU A 325 16.25 0.01 21.67
C GLU A 325 14.92 -0.49 21.06
N LEU A 326 13.95 0.40 20.78
CA LEU A 326 12.56 0.03 20.44
C LEU A 326 12.19 0.10 18.95
N CYS A 327 13.13 0.46 18.07
CA CYS A 327 12.95 0.49 16.62
C CYS A 327 14.12 -0.16 15.85
N SER A 328 14.88 -1.05 16.50
CA SER A 328 16.19 -1.51 16.02
C SER A 328 16.27 -3.01 15.75
N SER A 329 16.74 -3.39 14.56
CA SER A 329 17.10 -4.78 14.23
C SER A 329 18.19 -5.32 15.16
N HIS A 330 19.17 -4.47 15.46
CA HIS A 330 20.39 -4.83 16.18
C HIS A 330 20.07 -5.12 17.65
N HIS A 331 19.18 -4.35 18.28
CA HIS A 331 18.71 -4.67 19.63
C HIS A 331 17.96 -6.02 19.67
N VAL A 332 17.09 -6.27 18.68
CA VAL A 332 16.41 -7.57 18.54
C VAL A 332 17.38 -8.73 18.34
N GLU A 333 18.51 -8.51 17.66
CA GLU A 333 19.59 -9.50 17.53
C GLU A 333 20.37 -9.72 18.83
N GLN A 334 20.52 -8.70 19.68
CA GLN A 334 21.09 -8.82 21.03
C GLN A 334 20.17 -9.56 22.03
N LEU A 335 18.84 -9.52 21.83
CA LEU A 335 17.87 -10.22 22.69
C LEU A 335 17.78 -11.73 22.39
N ARG A 336 17.98 -12.13 21.12
CA ARG A 336 17.78 -13.52 20.65
C ARG A 336 18.64 -14.61 21.31
N PRO A 337 19.87 -14.35 21.80
CA PRO A 337 20.64 -15.33 22.56
C PRO A 337 20.05 -15.70 23.94
N ALA A 338 19.05 -14.96 24.45
CA ALA A 338 18.44 -15.25 25.74
C ALA A 338 17.72 -16.61 25.75
N THR A 339 17.88 -17.37 26.84
CA THR A 339 17.27 -18.71 27.00
C THR A 339 15.74 -18.66 27.03
N LEU A 340 15.16 -17.55 27.49
CA LEU A 340 13.74 -17.23 27.39
C LEU A 340 13.63 -15.95 26.55
N ARG A 341 12.92 -16.02 25.41
CA ARG A 341 12.78 -14.91 24.46
C ARG A 341 11.40 -14.27 24.56
N ASP A 342 11.36 -12.95 24.74
CA ASP A 342 10.15 -12.16 24.55
C ASP A 342 9.91 -11.91 23.06
N VAL A 343 9.39 -12.95 22.39
CA VAL A 343 9.04 -12.90 20.97
C VAL A 343 7.97 -11.83 20.67
N PRO A 344 6.96 -11.56 21.52
CA PRO A 344 6.10 -10.38 21.38
C PRO A 344 6.89 -9.06 21.30
N PHE A 345 7.79 -8.78 22.23
CA PHE A 345 8.62 -7.58 22.27
C PHE A 345 9.55 -7.48 21.05
N GLU A 346 10.25 -8.57 20.68
CA GLU A 346 11.05 -8.61 19.44
C GLU A 346 10.25 -8.17 18.21
N ASN A 347 9.00 -8.65 18.07
CA ASN A 347 8.14 -8.32 16.94
C ASN A 347 7.61 -6.88 16.99
N ILE A 348 7.43 -6.29 18.18
CA ILE A 348 7.05 -4.87 18.32
C ILE A 348 8.21 -3.98 17.85
N CYS A 349 9.45 -4.26 18.28
CA CYS A 349 10.62 -3.49 17.85
C CYS A 349 10.85 -3.57 16.33
N LEU A 350 10.65 -4.75 15.72
CA LEU A 350 10.68 -4.92 14.27
C LEU A 350 9.53 -4.21 13.56
N PHE A 351 8.31 -4.23 14.12
CA PHE A 351 7.16 -3.51 13.55
C PHE A 351 7.36 -1.99 13.59
N ASN A 352 7.90 -1.45 14.68
CA ASN A 352 8.18 -0.02 14.82
C ASN A 352 9.21 0.43 13.76
N ARG A 353 10.32 -0.31 13.63
CA ARG A 353 11.32 -0.14 12.56
C ARG A 353 10.68 -0.13 11.16
N ASP A 354 9.86 -1.13 10.87
CA ASP A 354 9.28 -1.34 9.54
C ASP A 354 8.11 -0.38 9.24
N GLY A 355 7.48 0.20 10.27
CA GLY A 355 6.49 1.26 10.14
C GLY A 355 7.10 2.66 9.90
N LEU A 356 8.29 2.94 10.43
CA LEU A 356 8.95 4.24 10.25
C LEU A 356 9.34 4.49 8.78
N HIS A 357 9.76 3.47 8.03
CA HIS A 357 10.07 3.57 6.59
C HIS A 357 8.88 4.12 5.75
N PRO A 358 7.67 3.52 5.77
CA PRO A 358 6.51 4.07 5.08
C PRO A 358 5.97 5.38 5.70
N ARG A 359 6.21 5.68 7.00
CA ARG A 359 5.93 7.02 7.56
C ARG A 359 6.83 8.08 6.92
N GLN A 360 8.13 7.78 6.76
CA GLN A 360 9.07 8.68 6.11
C GLN A 360 8.77 8.84 4.62
N PHE A 361 8.47 7.74 3.90
CA PHE A 361 8.08 7.75 2.50
C PHE A 361 6.83 8.62 2.25
N LYS A 362 5.78 8.44 3.06
CA LYS A 362 4.56 9.26 3.08
C LYS A 362 4.87 10.76 3.18
N HIS A 363 5.78 11.14 4.08
CA HIS A 363 6.12 12.54 4.32
C HIS A 363 7.12 13.09 3.28
N ALA A 364 7.97 12.28 2.67
CA ALA A 364 8.86 12.68 1.59
C ALA A 364 8.06 12.95 0.29
N VAL A 365 7.21 12.01 -0.11
CA VAL A 365 6.28 12.19 -1.26
C VAL A 365 5.38 13.41 -1.07
N LYS A 366 4.80 13.62 0.13
CA LYS A 366 3.98 14.81 0.42
C LYS A 366 4.78 16.13 0.37
N ARG A 367 6.10 16.09 0.56
CA ARG A 367 7.01 17.26 0.45
C ARG A 367 7.56 17.47 -0.96
N GLY A 368 7.40 16.51 -1.88
CA GLY A 368 8.08 16.51 -3.18
C GLY A 368 9.59 16.26 -3.08
N ASP A 369 10.05 15.60 -2.00
CA ASP A 369 11.47 15.39 -1.71
C ASP A 369 11.94 14.05 -2.31
N VAL A 370 12.48 14.11 -3.53
CA VAL A 370 12.85 12.95 -4.36
C VAL A 370 14.08 12.22 -3.80
N GLY A 371 15.04 12.95 -3.24
CA GLY A 371 16.25 12.36 -2.65
C GLY A 371 15.94 11.45 -1.47
N VAL A 372 15.10 11.90 -0.53
CA VAL A 372 14.63 11.07 0.59
C VAL A 372 13.75 9.90 0.11
N VAL A 373 13.06 10.04 -1.02
CA VAL A 373 12.37 8.90 -1.66
C VAL A 373 13.37 7.87 -2.20
N LEU A 374 14.45 8.29 -2.86
CA LEU A 374 15.50 7.40 -3.39
C LEU A 374 16.27 6.67 -2.28
N ASP A 375 16.66 7.38 -1.21
CA ASP A 375 17.28 6.79 -0.01
C ASP A 375 16.43 5.64 0.56
N LEU A 376 15.10 5.83 0.62
CA LEU A 376 14.16 4.83 1.10
C LEU A 376 13.89 3.70 0.11
N ILE A 377 13.97 3.95 -1.20
CA ILE A 377 13.72 2.92 -2.23
C ILE A 377 14.72 1.77 -2.10
N LYS A 378 16.00 2.02 -1.83
CA LYS A 378 16.99 0.94 -1.58
C LYS A 378 16.61 0.07 -0.38
N HIS A 379 16.14 0.67 0.71
CA HIS A 379 15.67 -0.05 1.90
C HIS A 379 14.40 -0.87 1.61
N LEU A 380 13.43 -0.31 0.89
CA LEU A 380 12.20 -0.99 0.48
C LEU A 380 12.47 -2.16 -0.49
N MET A 381 13.39 -1.99 -1.43
CA MET A 381 13.84 -3.03 -2.36
C MET A 381 14.39 -4.24 -1.61
N LEU A 382 15.27 -4.03 -0.62
CA LEU A 382 15.79 -5.10 0.23
C LEU A 382 14.69 -5.81 1.03
N ALA A 383 13.70 -5.07 1.54
CA ALA A 383 12.54 -5.67 2.20
C ALA A 383 11.70 -6.53 1.24
N PHE A 384 11.41 -6.05 0.01
CA PHE A 384 10.68 -6.83 -0.99
C PHE A 384 11.44 -8.11 -1.38
N CYS A 385 12.76 -8.04 -1.58
CA CYS A 385 13.62 -9.22 -1.77
C CYS A 385 13.52 -10.20 -0.59
N GLY A 386 13.73 -9.71 0.65
CA GLY A 386 13.75 -10.54 1.85
C GLY A 386 12.42 -11.26 2.15
N THR A 387 11.28 -10.71 1.74
CA THR A 387 9.99 -11.40 1.88
C THR A 387 9.76 -12.56 0.90
N GLY A 388 10.51 -12.61 -0.21
CA GLY A 388 10.41 -13.63 -1.28
C GLY A 388 9.08 -13.69 -2.06
N GLN A 389 8.01 -13.06 -1.58
CA GLN A 389 6.66 -13.19 -2.13
C GLN A 389 6.35 -12.23 -3.29
N ASN A 390 7.17 -11.20 -3.49
CA ASN A 390 6.94 -10.12 -4.45
C ASN A 390 8.23 -9.61 -5.14
N PRO A 391 9.10 -10.49 -5.69
CA PRO A 391 10.39 -10.08 -6.29
C PRO A 391 10.22 -9.01 -7.38
N LYS A 392 9.15 -9.13 -8.18
CA LYS A 392 8.74 -8.20 -9.24
C LYS A 392 8.65 -6.72 -8.81
N TYR A 393 8.38 -6.45 -7.54
CA TYR A 393 8.39 -5.08 -7.00
C TYR A 393 9.80 -4.64 -6.60
N ALA A 394 10.65 -5.54 -6.10
CA ALA A 394 12.08 -5.25 -5.92
C ALA A 394 12.77 -5.01 -7.28
N ASP A 395 12.47 -5.84 -8.29
CA ASP A 395 12.97 -5.68 -9.67
C ASP A 395 12.61 -4.29 -10.23
N ALA A 396 11.35 -3.86 -10.05
CA ALA A 396 10.88 -2.55 -10.49
C ALA A 396 11.52 -1.39 -9.71
N LEU A 397 11.69 -1.52 -8.39
CA LEU A 397 12.39 -0.52 -7.57
C LEU A 397 13.87 -0.41 -7.95
N PHE A 398 14.52 -1.54 -8.23
CA PHE A 398 15.91 -1.58 -8.70
C PHE A 398 16.08 -0.92 -10.07
N GLN A 399 15.17 -1.22 -11.01
CA GLN A 399 15.09 -0.55 -12.30
C GLN A 399 14.92 0.97 -12.12
N ILE A 400 14.08 1.44 -11.20
CA ILE A 400 13.92 2.87 -10.91
C ILE A 400 15.24 3.49 -10.42
N VAL A 401 15.96 2.87 -9.48
CA VAL A 401 17.25 3.38 -8.97
C VAL A 401 18.29 3.46 -10.09
N VAL A 402 18.50 2.38 -10.83
CA VAL A 402 19.52 2.33 -11.88
C VAL A 402 19.16 3.24 -13.06
N ASN A 403 17.88 3.29 -13.45
CA ASN A 403 17.44 4.14 -14.55
C ASN A 403 17.52 5.63 -14.19
N LEU A 404 17.13 6.06 -12.98
CA LEU A 404 17.25 7.48 -12.57
C LEU A 404 18.70 7.93 -12.40
N ARG A 405 19.60 7.03 -11.98
CA ARG A 405 21.05 7.32 -11.92
C ARG A 405 21.66 7.43 -13.32
N ASN A 406 21.20 6.62 -14.26
CA ASN A 406 21.68 6.58 -15.65
C ASN A 406 20.81 7.44 -16.61
N MET A 407 19.88 8.22 -16.08
CA MET A 407 19.00 9.11 -16.85
C MET A 407 19.80 10.29 -17.38
N ASP A 408 19.44 10.76 -18.57
CA ASP A 408 20.05 11.96 -19.12
C ASP A 408 19.80 13.17 -18.20
N PRO A 409 20.80 14.03 -17.93
CA PRO A 409 20.62 15.23 -17.11
C PRO A 409 19.50 16.18 -17.58
N GLU A 410 19.11 16.16 -18.87
CA GLU A 410 17.98 16.96 -19.38
C GLU A 410 16.61 16.39 -18.97
N LEU A 411 16.54 15.16 -18.45
CA LEU A 411 15.31 14.47 -18.05
C LEU A 411 15.17 14.27 -16.52
N ARG A 412 16.10 14.79 -15.72
CA ARG A 412 16.27 14.46 -14.29
C ARG A 412 15.87 15.57 -13.31
#